data_AF-A8LYC8-F1
#
_entry.id   AF-A8LYC8-F1
#
_cell.length_a   1.000
_cell.length_b   1.000
_cell.length_c   1.000
_cell.angle_alpha   90.00
_cell.angle_beta   90.00
_cell.angle_gamma   90.00
#
_symmetry.space_group_name_H-M   'P 1'
#
loop_
_entity.id
_entity.type
_entity.pdbx_description
1 polymer ?
#
loop_
_entity_poly.entity_id
_entity_poly.type
_entity_poly.pdbx_seq_one_letter_code
_entity_poly.pdbx_strand_id
1 'polypeptide(L)' 'MTTPEVIDCRGQRCPLPVITLARHLPELPVGTLVRVLADDPAAAVDIPAWCRLRDQEFVGQVDGPDGPGYDVRRRH' A
#
# COMPACT_ATOMS: atom_id res chain seq x y z
N MET A 1 9.19 -16.48 6.34
CA MET A 1 7.86 -16.04 5.89
C MET A 1 7.63 -14.67 6.51
N THR A 2 7.92 -13.60 5.79
CA THR A 2 7.79 -12.24 6.34
C THR A 2 6.33 -11.82 6.22
N THR A 3 5.66 -11.66 7.35
CA THR A 3 4.29 -11.12 7.39
C THR A 3 4.35 -9.65 6.97
N PRO A 4 3.54 -9.20 5.99
CA PRO A 4 3.50 -7.79 5.63
C PRO A 4 2.90 -6.96 6.77
N GLU A 5 3.38 -5.73 6.93
CA GLU A 5 2.75 -4.71 7.76
C GLU A 5 1.41 -4.33 7.13
N VAL A 6 0.30 -4.43 7.84
CA VAL A 6 -1.03 -4.21 7.25
C VAL A 6 -1.56 -2.82 7.64
N ILE A 7 -1.88 -2.01 6.64
CA ILE A 7 -2.55 -0.72 6.80
C ILE A 7 -4.00 -0.87 6.34
N ASP A 8 -4.95 -0.71 7.27
CA ASP A 8 -6.38 -0.71 6.94
C ASP A 8 -6.84 0.69 6.52
N CYS A 9 -7.20 0.84 5.25
CA CYS A 9 -7.77 2.05 4.67
C CYS A 9 -9.14 1.78 4.03
N ARG A 10 -9.80 0.67 4.38
CA ARG A 10 -11.14 0.35 3.87
C ARG A 10 -12.15 1.41 4.31
N GLY A 11 -13.08 1.76 3.42
CA GLY A 11 -14.04 2.84 3.61
C GLY A 11 -13.45 4.26 3.47
N GLN A 12 -12.14 4.40 3.26
CA GLN A 12 -11.52 5.67 2.91
C GLN A 12 -11.45 5.83 1.39
N ARG A 13 -11.77 7.02 0.90
CA ARG A 13 -11.67 7.35 -0.53
C ARG A 13 -10.31 7.97 -0.84
N CYS A 14 -9.83 7.78 -2.06
CA CYS A 14 -8.67 8.48 -2.59
C CYS A 14 -8.80 10.01 -2.37
N PRO A 15 -7.74 10.71 -1.91
CA PRO A 15 -6.34 10.25 -1.78
C PRO A 15 -5.93 9.70 -0.41
N LEU A 16 -6.88 9.42 0.49
CA LEU A 16 -6.55 9.04 1.87
C LEU A 16 -5.70 7.76 1.99
N PRO A 17 -5.96 6.64 1.27
CA PRO A 17 -5.13 5.44 1.35
C PRO A 17 -3.66 5.71 0.98
N VAL A 18 -3.43 6.53 -0.05
CA VAL A 18 -2.09 6.91 -0.51
C VAL A 18 -1.39 7.80 0.52
N ILE A 19 -2.11 8.74 1.13
CA ILE A 19 -1.55 9.60 2.17
C ILE A 19 -1.16 8.78 3.39
N THR A 20 -1.99 7.83 3.81
CA THR A 20 -1.72 6.94 4.93
C THR A 20 -0.48 6.08 4.66
N LEU A 21 -0.41 5.45 3.48
CA LEU A 21 0.79 4.73 3.03
C LEU A 21 2.03 5.63 3.04
N ALA A 22 1.93 6.84 2.49
CA ALA A 22 3.06 7.77 2.38
C ALA A 22 3.58 8.27 3.74
N ARG A 23 2.71 8.34 4.75
CA ARG A 23 3.08 8.71 6.12
C ARG A 23 3.72 7.56 6.87
N HIS A 24 3.25 6.34 6.65
CA HIS A 24 3.70 5.18 7.42
C HIS A 24 4.95 4.51 6.83
N LEU A 25 5.08 4.44 5.50
CA LEU A 25 6.20 3.76 4.85
C LEU A 25 7.59 4.27 5.31
N PRO A 26 7.83 5.59 5.51
CA PRO A 26 9.13 6.11 5.97
C PRO A 26 9.53 5.66 7.38
N GLU A 27 8.58 5.22 8.21
CA GLU A 27 8.82 4.75 9.58
C GLU A 27 9.31 3.30 9.62
N LEU A 28 9.12 2.55 8.53
CA LEU A 28 9.42 1.12 8.45
C LEU A 28 10.79 0.84 7.86
N PRO A 29 11.55 -0.18 8.30
CA PRO A 29 12.85 -0.49 7.71
C PRO A 29 12.81 -0.69 6.18
N VAL A 30 13.90 -0.35 5.49
CA VAL A 30 14.04 -0.64 4.05
C VAL A 30 13.91 -2.14 3.81
N GLY A 31 13.16 -2.52 2.77
CA GLY A 31 12.82 -3.92 2.46
C GLY A 31 11.55 -4.41 3.13
N THR A 32 10.93 -3.63 4.02
CA THR A 32 9.63 -3.97 4.62
C THR A 32 8.55 -4.06 3.56
N LEU A 33 7.75 -5.12 3.63
CA LEU A 33 6.55 -5.31 2.82
C LEU A 33 5.34 -4.76 3.58
N VAL A 34 4.57 -3.89 2.93
CA VAL A 34 3.38 -3.25 3.46
C VAL A 34 2.19 -3.64 2.60
N ARG A 35 1.10 -4.07 3.23
CA ARG A 35 -0.18 -4.36 2.60
C ARG A 35 -1.18 -3.26 2.93
N VAL A 36 -1.61 -2.50 1.93
CA VAL A 36 -2.67 -1.50 2.08
C VAL A 36 -4.00 -2.14 1.71
N LEU A 37 -4.91 -2.30 2.67
CA LEU A 37 -6.29 -2.73 2.40
C LEU A 37 -7.11 -1.51 1.99
N ALA A 38 -7.62 -1.49 0.76
CA ALA A 38 -8.43 -0.38 0.25
C ALA A 38 -9.43 -0.88 -0.78
N ASP A 39 -10.72 -0.61 -0.52
CA ASP A 39 -11.88 -1.02 -1.33
C ASP A 39 -12.25 -0.01 -2.43
N ASP A 40 -11.62 1.16 -2.44
CA ASP A 40 -11.79 2.17 -3.48
C ASP A 40 -11.11 1.74 -4.80
N PRO A 41 -11.84 1.66 -5.93
CA PRO A 41 -11.26 1.38 -7.24
C PRO A 41 -10.15 2.36 -7.65
N ALA A 42 -10.17 3.60 -7.15
CA ALA A 42 -9.11 4.57 -7.42
C ALA A 42 -7.75 4.12 -6.84
N ALA A 43 -7.76 3.42 -5.70
CA ALA A 43 -6.53 2.93 -5.05
C ALA A 43 -5.73 1.99 -5.96
N ALA A 44 -6.41 1.23 -6.83
CA ALA A 44 -5.77 0.34 -7.80
C ALA A 44 -4.89 1.08 -8.82
N VAL A 45 -5.18 2.36 -9.08
CA VAL A 45 -4.42 3.21 -9.99
C VAL A 45 -3.43 4.08 -9.21
N ASP A 46 -3.87 4.65 -8.09
CA ASP A 46 -3.10 5.64 -7.36
C ASP A 46 -1.95 5.04 -6.55
N ILE A 47 -2.09 3.83 -5.99
CA ILE A 47 -1.00 3.19 -5.25
C ILE A 47 0.18 2.84 -6.18
N PRO A 48 -0.01 2.17 -7.33
CA PRO A 48 1.07 1.95 -8.28
C PRO A 48 1.68 3.26 -8.81
N ALA A 49 0.86 4.29 -9.06
CA ALA A 49 1.34 5.59 -9.50
C ALA A 49 2.23 6.24 -8.43
N TRP A 50 1.79 6.23 -7.16
CA TRP A 50 2.56 6.75 -6.04
C TRP A 50 3.89 5.99 -5.85
N CYS A 51 3.87 4.66 -5.97
CA CYS A 51 5.08 3.85 -5.87
C CYS A 51 6.11 4.27 -6.92
N ARG A 52 5.69 4.46 -8.18
CA ARG A 52 6.57 4.97 -9.26
C ARG A 52 7.10 6.37 -8.97
N LEU A 53 6.27 7.26 -8.42
CA LEU A 53 6.64 8.65 -8.10
C LEU A 53 7.58 8.78 -6.90
N ARG A 54 7.64 7.76 -6.03
CA ARG A 54 8.47 7.74 -4.81
C ARG A 54 9.58 6.72 -4.87
N ASP A 55 9.83 6.14 -6.04
CA ASP A 55 10.81 5.08 -6.28
C ASP A 55 10.69 3.93 -5.26
N GLN A 56 9.44 3.59 -4.94
CA GLN A 56 9.05 2.43 -4.11
C GLN A 56 8.58 1.30 -5.02
N GLU A 57 8.60 0.07 -4.50
CA GLU A 57 8.27 -1.10 -5.30
C GLU A 57 6.82 -1.51 -5.07
N PHE A 58 6.00 -1.44 -6.11
CA PHE A 58 4.68 -2.06 -6.10
C PHE A 58 4.83 -3.55 -6.39
N VAL A 59 4.49 -4.40 -5.43
CA VAL A 59 4.62 -5.86 -5.53
C VAL A 59 3.42 -6.47 -6.25
N GLY A 60 2.21 -5.98 -5.97
CA GLY A 60 1.00 -6.42 -6.64
C GLY A 60 -0.27 -6.14 -5.88
N GLN A 61 -1.41 -6.39 -6.53
CA GLN A 61 -2.71 -6.45 -5.87
C GLN A 61 -2.92 -7.87 -5.33
N VAL A 62 -3.53 -7.96 -4.16
CA VAL A 62 -3.86 -9.19 -3.46
C VAL A 62 -5.33 -9.14 -3.06
N ASP A 63 -6.09 -10.13 -3.49
CA ASP A 63 -7.48 -10.27 -3.06
C ASP A 63 -7.51 -11.21 -1.85
N GLY A 64 -7.88 -10.66 -0.69
CA GLY A 64 -7.93 -11.38 0.57
C GLY A 64 -9.36 -11.57 1.09
N PRO A 65 -9.54 -12.34 2.18
CA PRO A 65 -10.83 -12.46 2.86
C PRO A 65 -11.36 -11.11 3.37
N ASP A 66 -10.45 -10.15 3.60
CA ASP A 66 -10.75 -8.80 4.07
C ASP A 66 -11.05 -7.78 2.95
N GLY A 67 -11.03 -8.21 1.70
CA GLY A 67 -11.22 -7.38 0.50
C GLY A 67 -9.91 -7.16 -0.30
N PRO A 68 -9.94 -6.25 -1.29
CA PRO A 68 -8.78 -5.92 -2.10
C PRO A 68 -7.69 -5.24 -1.27
N GLY A 69 -6.45 -5.70 -1.47
CA GLY A 69 -5.25 -5.17 -0.85
C GLY A 69 -4.14 -4.94 -1.87
N TYR A 70 -3.17 -4.10 -1.52
CA TYR A 70 -2.07 -3.69 -2.38
C TYR A 70 -0.76 -3.83 -1.62
N ASP A 71 0.11 -4.71 -2.11
CA ASP A 71 1.42 -4.97 -1.52
C ASP A 71 2.47 -4.01 -2.11
N VAL A 72 3.15 -3.29 -1.23
CA VAL A 72 4.18 -2.29 -1.53
C VAL A 72 5.42 -2.61 -0.70
N ARG A 73 6.59 -2.62 -1.32
CA ARG A 73 7.88 -2.82 -0.65
C ARG A 73 8.67 -1.52 -0.59
N ARG A 74 9.12 -1.16 0.62
CA ARG A 74 10.02 0.00 0.81
C ARG A 74 11.37 -0.28 0.17
N ARG A 75 11.85 0.64 -0.67
CA ARG A 75 13.13 0.53 -1.39
C ARG A 75 14.29 1.29 -0.76
N HIS A 76 14.02 2.42 -0.11
CA HIS A 76 15.01 3.30 0.52
C HIS A 76 14.36 4.13 1.64
#